data_AF-A0A813J6J7-F1
#
_entry.id   AF-A0A813J6J7-F1
#
_cell.length_a   1.000
_cell.length_b   1.000
_cell.length_c   1.000
_cell.angle_alpha   90.00
_cell.angle_beta   90.00
_cell.angle_gamma   90.00
#
_symmetry.space_group_name_H-M   'P 1'
#
loop_
_entity.id
_entity.type
_entity.pdbx_description
1 polymer ?
#
loop_
_entity_poly.entity_id
_entity_poly.type
_entity_poly.pdbx_seq_one_letter_code
_entity_poly.pdbx_strand_id
1 'polypeptide(L)'
;DEWLGCGASLISPTYALSAAHCFGGGDTPCAGPKKIKLWFGDLQLDGMRMIVPLPGGKSHQVEAELIGCHPGWDGKCSHGHDMVLLKLTSGTPLP
;
A
#
# COMPACT_ATOMS: atom_id res chain seq x y z
N ASP A 1 -2.73 -13.11 -5.39
CA ASP A 1 -2.40 -12.06 -4.41
C ASP A 1 -3.54 -11.95 -3.42
N GLU A 2 -3.23 -12.10 -2.13
CA GLU A 2 -4.19 -11.85 -1.06
C GLU A 2 -4.30 -10.33 -0.84
N TRP A 3 -5.51 -9.80 -0.88
CA TRP A 3 -5.73 -8.37 -0.67
C TRP A 3 -5.61 -8.04 0.82
N LEU A 4 -4.69 -7.14 1.16
CA LEU A 4 -4.46 -6.72 2.55
C LEU A 4 -5.59 -5.86 3.15
N GLY A 5 -6.65 -5.55 2.39
CA GLY A 5 -7.72 -4.68 2.87
C GLY A 5 -7.32 -3.21 3.04
N CYS A 6 -6.17 -2.82 2.48
CA CYS A 6 -5.59 -1.49 2.67
C CYS A 6 -5.45 -0.71 1.36
N GLY A 7 -5.42 0.62 1.51
CA GLY A 7 -5.14 1.57 0.43
C GLY A 7 -3.78 2.23 0.58
N ALA A 8 -3.36 2.92 -0.47
CA ALA A 8 -2.17 3.77 -0.48
C ALA A 8 -2.38 4.95 -1.44
N SER A 9 -1.60 6.01 -1.27
CA SER A 9 -1.56 7.16 -2.17
C SER A 9 -0.17 7.27 -2.78
N LEU A 10 -0.09 7.37 -4.11
CA LEU A 10 1.17 7.73 -4.78
C LEU A 10 1.51 9.18 -4.44
N ILE A 11 2.70 9.42 -3.89
CA ILE A 11 3.19 10.76 -3.52
C ILE A 11 4.35 11.23 -4.39
N SER A 12 4.93 10.30 -5.17
CA SER A 12 5.92 10.58 -6.21
C SER A 12 5.98 9.41 -7.20
N PRO A 13 6.73 9.52 -8.31
CA PRO A 13 6.88 8.42 -9.25
C PRO A 13 7.50 7.15 -8.66
N THR A 14 8.13 7.21 -7.49
CA THR A 14 8.83 6.06 -6.90
C THR A 14 8.39 5.74 -5.47
N TYR A 15 7.45 6.50 -4.91
CA TYR A 15 6.99 6.33 -3.53
C TYR A 15 5.46 6.40 -3.40
N ALA A 16 4.93 5.53 -2.56
CA ALA A 16 3.57 5.61 -2.05
C ALA A 16 3.56 5.75 -0.53
N LEU A 17 2.52 6.39 -0.01
CA LEU A 17 2.21 6.52 1.42
C LEU A 17 1.02 5.64 1.76
N SER A 18 1.12 4.88 2.85
CA SER A 18 0.03 4.06 3.40
C SER A 18 0.02 4.15 4.93
N ALA A 19 -0.87 3.40 5.59
CA ALA A 19 -0.94 3.30 7.04
C ALA A 19 -0.03 2.18 7.55
N ALA A 20 0.59 2.37 8.72
CA ALA A 20 1.49 1.39 9.31
C ALA A 20 0.74 0.14 9.81
N HIS A 21 -0.50 0.32 10.31
CA HIS A 21 -1.32 -0.79 10.81
C HIS A 21 -1.65 -1.84 9.74
N CYS A 22 -1.61 -1.47 8.45
CA CYS A 22 -1.75 -2.38 7.32
C CYS A 22 -0.66 -3.45 7.27
N PHE A 23 0.47 -3.21 7.94
CA PHE A 23 1.65 -4.06 7.96
C PHE A 23 1.97 -4.54 9.37
N GLY A 24 0.97 -4.62 10.26
CA GLY A 24 1.11 -5.14 11.62
C GLY A 24 0.72 -4.12 12.69
N GLY A 25 0.12 -4.62 13.77
CA GLY A 25 -0.37 -3.83 14.90
C GLY A 25 -0.42 -4.66 16.18
N GLY A 26 -0.82 -4.05 17.29
CA GLY A 26 -0.73 -4.67 18.61
C GLY A 26 0.73 -4.89 19.03
N ASP A 27 1.06 -6.09 19.53
CA ASP A 27 2.40 -6.41 20.07
C ASP A 27 3.45 -6.69 18.97
N THR A 28 3.06 -6.68 17.69
CA THR A 28 3.97 -6.92 16.55
C THR A 28 3.88 -5.80 15.50
N PRO A 29 4.21 -4.55 15.88
CA PRO A 29 4.16 -3.42 14.95
C PRO A 29 5.08 -3.65 13.76
N CYS A 30 4.58 -3.41 12.55
CA CYS A 30 5.36 -3.48 11.32
C CYS A 30 5.92 -4.88 10.96
N ALA A 31 5.35 -5.97 11.51
CA ALA A 31 5.78 -7.34 11.24
C ALA A 31 5.27 -7.94 9.90
N GLY A 32 4.34 -7.24 9.24
CA GLY A 32 3.72 -7.63 7.99
C GLY A 32 4.69 -7.71 6.80
N PRO A 33 4.16 -8.06 5.61
CA PRO A 33 4.99 -8.34 4.46
C PRO A 33 5.84 -7.13 4.07
N LYS A 34 7.14 -7.38 3.82
CA LYS A 34 8.08 -6.34 3.40
C LYS A 34 7.98 -6.01 1.90
N LYS A 35 7.23 -6.82 1.15
CA LYS A 35 6.95 -6.63 -0.27
C LYS A 35 5.47 -6.84 -0.51
N ILE A 36 4.86 -5.93 -1.24
CA ILE A 36 3.45 -6.00 -1.62
C ILE A 36 3.27 -5.62 -3.08
N LYS A 37 2.12 -5.97 -3.64
CA LYS A 37 1.71 -5.47 -4.94
C LYS A 37 0.76 -4.29 -4.76
N LEU A 38 1.09 -3.16 -5.35
CA LEU A 38 0.23 -1.98 -5.44
C LEU A 38 -0.51 -1.99 -6.77
N TRP A 39 -1.82 -1.79 -6.70
CA TRP A 39 -2.68 -1.53 -7.85
C TRP A 39 -3.02 -0.04 -7.87
N PHE A 40 -2.95 0.60 -9.03
CA PHE A 40 -3.31 2.01 -9.20
C PHE A 40 -3.79 2.32 -10.63
N GLY A 41 -4.34 3.52 -10.83
CA GLY A 41 -4.99 3.94 -12.08
C GLY A 41 -6.49 3.67 -12.05
N ASP A 42 -7.07 3.37 -13.21
CA ASP A 42 -8.50 3.14 -13.37
C ASP A 42 -8.88 1.73 -12.88
N LEU A 43 -9.40 1.66 -11.65
CA LEU A 43 -9.75 0.43 -10.95
C LEU A 43 -11.23 0.44 -10.53
N GLN A 44 -11.80 -0.75 -10.38
CA GLN A 44 -13.11 -0.95 -9.79
C GLN A 44 -13.08 -2.16 -8.84
N LEU A 45 -14.12 -2.29 -8.02
CA LEU A 45 -14.36 -3.50 -7.24
C LEU A 45 -15.37 -4.38 -7.95
N ASP A 46 -15.06 -5.67 -8.09
CA ASP A 46 -16.02 -6.64 -8.61
C ASP A 46 -17.08 -7.04 -7.54
N GLY A 47 -17.99 -7.94 -7.89
CA GLY A 47 -19.03 -8.43 -6.98
C GLY A 47 -18.49 -9.16 -5.74
N MET A 48 -17.21 -9.56 -5.74
CA MET A 48 -16.52 -10.19 -4.62
C MET A 48 -15.64 -9.20 -3.85
N ARG A 49 -15.74 -7.89 -4.14
CA ARG A 49 -14.89 -6.82 -3.58
C ARG A 49 -13.40 -7.00 -3.90
N MET A 50 -13.09 -7.64 -5.02
CA MET A 50 -11.73 -7.74 -5.53
C MET A 50 -11.41 -6.53 -6.40
N ILE A 51 -10.20 -6.01 -6.27
CA ILE A 51 -9.69 -4.95 -7.15
C ILE A 51 -9.50 -5.55 -8.55
N VAL A 52 -10.21 -5.00 -9.52
CA VAL A 52 -10.09 -5.37 -10.93
C VAL A 52 -9.91 -4.13 -11.80
N PRO A 53 -9.26 -4.23 -12.97
CA PRO A 53 -9.17 -3.12 -13.92
C PRO A 53 -10.56 -2.64 -14.36
N LEU A 54 -10.73 -1.33 -14.51
CA LEU A 54 -11.91 -0.78 -15.17
C LEU A 54 -11.83 -1.06 -16.68
N PRO A 55 -12.86 -1.65 -17.32
CA PRO A 55 -12.85 -1.89 -18.76
C PRO A 55 -12.64 -0.59 -19.56
N GLY A 56 -11.63 -0.58 -20.44
CA GLY A 56 -11.24 0.60 -21.23
C GLY A 56 -10.40 1.64 -20.49
N GLY A 57 -10.15 1.46 -19.19
CA GLY A 57 -9.27 2.31 -18.38
C GLY A 57 -7.79 1.91 -18.44
N LYS A 58 -6.94 2.74 -17.84
CA LYS A 58 -5.50 2.49 -17.66
C LYS A 58 -5.21 2.12 -16.21
N SER A 59 -4.98 0.83 -15.96
CA SER A 59 -4.58 0.32 -14.65
C SER A 59 -3.16 -0.22 -14.68
N HIS A 60 -2.44 -0.10 -13.56
CA HIS A 60 -1.09 -0.60 -13.40
C HIS A 60 -0.94 -1.40 -12.11
N GLN A 61 0.02 -2.31 -12.13
CA GLN A 61 0.48 -3.07 -10.97
C GLN A 61 1.98 -2.91 -10.83
N VAL A 62 2.44 -2.75 -9.61
CA VAL A 62 3.87 -2.67 -9.31
C VAL A 62 4.16 -3.33 -7.97
N GLU A 63 5.31 -3.99 -7.87
CA GLU A 63 5.80 -4.41 -6.56
C GLU A 63 6.31 -3.18 -5.80
N ALA A 64 6.02 -3.11 -4.51
CA ALA A 64 6.54 -2.08 -3.63
C ALA A 64 7.15 -2.70 -2.38
N GLU A 65 8.29 -2.15 -1.98
CA GLU A 65 9.02 -2.53 -0.79
C GLU A 65 8.64 -1.60 0.37
N LEU A 66 8.38 -2.20 1.53
CA LEU A 66 8.16 -1.48 2.78
C LEU A 66 9.51 -0.92 3.24
N ILE A 67 9.69 0.41 3.20
CA ILE A 67 10.95 1.03 3.64
C ILE A 67 11.08 0.96 5.18
N GLY A 68 9.95 0.91 5.87
CA GLY A 68 9.86 0.82 7.32
C GLY A 68 8.74 1.71 7.83
N CYS A 69 8.05 1.24 8.87
CA CYS A 69 7.05 2.05 9.55
C CYS A 69 7.73 3.23 10.26
N HIS A 70 6.96 4.29 10.52
CA HIS A 70 7.46 5.41 11.28
C HIS A 70 8.09 4.94 12.62
N PRO A 71 9.26 5.45 13.04
CA PRO A 71 9.94 4.99 14.26
C PRO A 71 9.11 5.10 15.55
N GLY A 72 8.14 6.01 15.56
CA GLY A 72 7.17 6.19 16.65
C GLY A 72 5.92 5.29 16.57
N TRP A 73 5.80 4.42 15.56
CA TRP A 73 4.70 3.47 15.47
C TRP A 73 4.86 2.37 16.52
N ASP A 74 3.90 2.28 17.43
CA ASP A 74 3.91 1.32 18.54
C ASP A 74 2.83 0.23 18.41
N GLY A 75 2.20 0.14 17.24
CA GLY A 75 1.14 -0.83 16.97
C GLY A 75 -0.26 -0.38 17.36
N LYS A 76 -0.42 0.85 17.90
CA LYS A 76 -1.71 1.39 18.35
C LYS A 76 -2.09 2.63 17.56
N CYS A 77 -3.14 2.52 16.74
CA CYS A 77 -3.65 3.64 15.93
C CYS A 77 -3.96 4.90 16.77
N SER A 78 -4.38 4.72 18.02
CA SER A 78 -4.69 5.84 18.93
C SER A 78 -3.49 6.68 19.35
N HIS A 79 -2.25 6.19 19.17
CA HIS A 79 -1.02 6.88 19.59
C HIS A 79 -0.34 7.64 18.43
N GLY A 80 -0.98 7.67 17.25
CA GLY A 80 -0.45 8.33 16.07
C GLY A 80 0.65 7.53 15.38
N HIS A 81 1.44 8.20 14.53
CA HIS A 81 2.53 7.59 13.76
C HIS A 81 2.10 6.39 12.89
N ASP A 82 0.81 6.27 12.59
CA ASP A 82 0.23 5.23 11.75
C ASP A 82 0.46 5.55 10.27
N MET A 83 1.73 5.59 9.89
CA MET A 83 2.17 5.94 8.54
C MET A 83 3.38 5.12 8.14
N VAL A 84 3.44 4.78 6.85
CA VAL A 84 4.53 4.02 6.27
C VAL A 84 4.80 4.42 4.83
N LEU A 85 6.08 4.44 4.46
CA LEU A 85 6.51 4.66 3.09
C LEU A 85 6.77 3.33 2.37
N LEU A 86 6.27 3.27 1.14
CA LEU A 86 6.44 2.18 0.21
C LEU A 86 7.29 2.67 -0.96
N LYS A 87 8.38 1.96 -1.27
CA LYS A 87 9.23 2.23 -2.44
C LYS A 87 8.78 1.34 -3.59
N LEU A 88 8.39 1.93 -4.72
CA LEU A 88 8.04 1.16 -5.91
C LEU A 88 9.32 0.57 -6.54
N THR A 89 9.28 -0.71 -6.95
CA THR A 89 10.44 -1.40 -7.56
C THR A 89 10.70 -0.95 -8.99
N SER A 90 9.65 -0.59 -9.72
CA SER A 90 9.70 0.19 -10.95
C SER A 90 8.90 1.49 -10.74
N GLY A 91 9.43 2.63 -11.18
CA GLY A 91 8.69 3.89 -11.06
C GLY A 91 7.33 3.83 -11.76
N THR A 92 6.40 4.70 -11.38
CA THR A 92 5.13 4.86 -12.09
C THR A 92 5.41 5.21 -13.55
N PRO A 93 4.55 4.78 -14.49
CA PRO A 93 4.57 5.32 -15.83
C PRO A 93 4.58 6.85 -15.75
N LEU A 94 5.50 7.50 -16.47
CA LEU A 94 5.47 8.95 -16.61
C LEU A 94 4.18 9.33 -17.37
N PRO A 95 3.53 10.45 -17.02
CA PRO A 95 2.37 10.96 -17.75
C PRO A 95 2.67 11.23 -19.23
#